data_AF-A0A841FPM6-F1
#
_entry.id   AF-A0A841FPM6-F1
#
_cell.length_a   1.000
_cell.length_b   1.000
_cell.length_c   1.000
_cell.angle_alpha   90.00
_cell.angle_beta   90.00
_cell.angle_gamma   90.00
#
_symmetry.space_group_name_H-M   'P 1'
#
loop_
_entity.id
_entity.type
_entity.pdbx_description
1 polymer ?
#
loop_
_entity_poly.entity_id
_entity_poly.type
_entity_poly.pdbx_seq_one_letter_code
_entity_poly.pdbx_strand_id
1 'polypeptide(L)'
;MSTFDRPKRTRLTGVLAAALLAVTALTAASPAQAAAARPAPTPLPANLETIRAAEATSLYGDPAIRPLETRKTALITMGDSEISGEGVGNYVPGTHQLNPENFCDRSFDQAIHRVGIPADVRYNVACSGGATPNLIAGSGARQWTELNQGDNLAIKARNTHLKLVWIVIGANDAGGIEFGTVATDCATRRILFQGPCWPTYSDTWAAKVAVSRQGVEASIDSVRKTMTDAGYLTGDYELVVMNYPSPGSPDVEDNPNFPGWYSGGCTLYLADAAFARNKAVPLFGKGIRDGAMAKGARFLDASRLFDGHGVCEDVTWARGVYVETSLLPSSHAFRQSLHPNYAGHGAFAECMTQMFNSGWATATCVDPGSTSHGTLYNGFFTFKDLKSADTGQCVDAEGYDSRNNTKLTSYACHGGRNQGFWQDPARGSLHVELSHDRCVDVKGGTIAAGADLILYNCHGGANQKFTVDGTKIHPAGRADLCVSFAGTASGSVLELAACSAARTNFALTARNYANPVGYGHDDWIGSRVY
;
A
#
# COMPACT_ATOMS: atom_id res chain seq x y z
N MET A 1 8.09 -101.11 -5.24
CA MET A 1 9.54 -101.27 -5.43
C MET A 1 10.20 -100.20 -4.57
N SER A 2 10.25 -100.38 -3.25
CA SER A 2 11.33 -101.02 -2.44
C SER A 2 12.58 -100.15 -2.31
N THR A 3 13.18 -99.85 -1.16
CA THR A 3 12.89 -99.99 0.29
C THR A 3 14.05 -99.31 1.07
N PHE A 4 13.92 -99.21 2.40
CA PHE A 4 14.88 -98.83 3.48
C PHE A 4 14.82 -97.35 3.96
N ASP A 5 14.75 -97.00 5.25
CA ASP A 5 14.34 -97.68 6.50
C ASP A 5 14.06 -96.58 7.56
N ARG A 6 13.37 -96.94 8.67
CA ARG A 6 12.87 -96.11 9.81
C ARG A 6 13.98 -95.67 10.81
N PRO A 7 13.76 -94.83 11.88
CA PRO A 7 12.53 -94.63 12.68
C PRO A 7 12.18 -93.22 13.28
N LYS A 8 10.90 -93.14 13.70
CA LYS A 8 10.17 -92.28 14.68
C LYS A 8 10.92 -91.21 15.53
N ARG A 9 10.24 -90.07 15.79
CA ARG A 9 9.78 -89.52 17.11
C ARG A 9 9.29 -88.06 16.99
N THR A 10 7.98 -87.79 17.17
CA THR A 10 7.26 -87.19 18.33
C THR A 10 7.49 -85.71 18.65
N ARG A 11 6.37 -84.97 18.76
CA ARG A 11 6.20 -83.56 19.15
C ARG A 11 6.77 -83.24 20.54
N LEU A 12 7.26 -82.01 20.73
CA LEU A 12 7.11 -81.26 21.98
C LEU A 12 7.34 -79.76 21.75
N THR A 13 6.32 -78.97 22.08
CA THR A 13 6.36 -77.53 22.29
C THR A 13 7.16 -77.21 23.55
N GLY A 14 8.15 -76.32 23.45
CA GLY A 14 8.93 -75.81 24.58
C GLY A 14 9.06 -74.29 24.48
N VAL A 15 8.49 -73.59 25.45
CA VAL A 15 8.64 -72.15 25.67
C VAL A 15 10.05 -71.89 26.20
N LEU A 16 10.79 -70.98 25.57
CA LEU A 16 12.09 -70.48 26.06
C LEU A 16 12.03 -68.94 26.10
N ALA A 17 12.12 -68.42 27.32
CA ALA A 17 12.25 -66.99 27.61
C ALA A 17 13.62 -66.49 27.12
N ALA A 18 13.63 -65.41 26.33
CA ALA A 18 14.83 -64.70 25.94
C ALA A 18 14.93 -63.38 26.74
N ALA A 19 16.04 -63.23 27.47
CA ALA A 19 16.39 -62.04 28.22
C ALA A 19 16.63 -60.84 27.28
N LEU A 20 15.98 -59.70 27.56
CA LEU A 20 16.28 -58.43 26.91
C LEU A 20 17.58 -57.85 27.49
N LEU A 21 18.59 -57.71 26.63
CA LEU A 21 19.74 -56.82 26.85
C LEU A 21 19.31 -55.39 26.52
N ALA A 22 19.26 -54.53 27.52
CA ALA A 22 19.08 -53.09 27.34
C ALA A 22 20.37 -52.47 26.80
N VAL A 23 20.36 -52.06 25.53
CA VAL A 23 21.39 -51.18 24.96
C VAL A 23 20.93 -49.74 25.19
N THR A 24 21.54 -49.06 26.16
CA THR A 24 21.38 -47.60 26.33
C THR A 24 22.10 -46.88 25.20
N ALA A 25 21.34 -46.45 24.19
CA ALA A 25 21.83 -45.51 23.18
C ALA A 25 21.99 -44.13 23.83
N LEU A 26 23.24 -43.70 24.04
CA LEU A 26 23.58 -42.32 24.34
C LEU A 26 23.29 -41.48 23.09
N THR A 27 22.15 -40.79 23.08
CA THR A 27 21.89 -39.73 22.10
C THR A 27 22.81 -38.56 22.42
N ALA A 28 23.88 -38.39 21.65
CA ALA A 28 24.63 -37.15 21.64
C ALA A 28 23.67 -36.04 21.19
N ALA A 29 23.32 -35.14 22.11
CA ALA A 29 22.61 -33.93 21.76
C ALA A 29 23.44 -33.15 20.73
N SER A 30 22.86 -32.87 19.57
CA SER A 30 23.42 -31.87 18.65
C SER A 30 23.71 -30.60 19.45
N PRO A 31 24.86 -29.95 19.27
CA PRO A 31 25.11 -28.68 19.94
C PRO A 31 24.00 -27.73 19.52
N ALA A 32 23.30 -27.15 20.52
CA ALA A 32 22.43 -26.01 20.28
C ALA A 32 23.21 -25.02 19.42
N GLN A 33 22.66 -24.64 18.26
CA GLN A 33 23.25 -23.62 17.41
C GLN A 33 23.55 -22.42 18.33
N ALA A 34 24.82 -22.13 18.59
CA ALA A 34 25.18 -20.99 19.41
C ALA A 34 24.53 -19.76 18.78
N ALA A 35 23.71 -19.03 19.54
CA ALA A 35 23.14 -17.77 19.10
C ALA A 35 24.29 -16.92 18.53
N ALA A 36 24.16 -16.44 17.30
CA ALA A 36 25.19 -15.64 16.66
C ALA A 36 25.60 -14.51 17.63
N ALA A 37 26.91 -14.37 17.88
CA ALA A 37 27.41 -13.32 18.78
C ALA A 37 26.96 -11.96 18.23
N ARG A 38 26.14 -11.24 18.99
CA ARG A 38 25.62 -9.93 18.59
C ARG A 38 26.78 -8.92 18.45
N PRO A 39 26.77 -8.06 17.43
CA PRO A 39 27.78 -7.01 17.32
C PRO A 39 27.63 -6.03 18.50
N ALA A 40 28.76 -5.62 19.09
CA ALA A 40 28.75 -4.54 20.06
C ALA A 40 28.33 -3.23 19.37
N PRO A 41 27.48 -2.39 19.98
CA PRO A 41 27.11 -1.12 19.39
C PRO A 41 28.32 -0.23 19.13
N THR A 42 28.44 0.26 17.90
CA THR A 42 29.46 1.24 17.51
C THR A 42 29.23 2.55 18.27
N PRO A 43 30.26 3.20 18.84
CA PRO A 43 30.11 4.49 19.50
C PRO A 43 29.50 5.57 18.60
N LEU A 44 28.64 6.41 19.18
CA LEU A 44 28.09 7.58 18.50
C LEU A 44 29.08 8.76 18.55
N PRO A 45 28.99 9.72 17.61
CA PRO A 45 29.58 11.04 17.78
C PRO A 45 29.18 11.67 19.12
N ALA A 46 30.10 12.42 19.75
CA ALA A 46 29.93 12.91 21.13
C ALA A 46 28.63 13.72 21.35
N ASN A 47 28.20 14.51 20.36
CA ASN A 47 26.96 15.26 20.42
C ASN A 47 25.72 14.34 20.42
N LEU A 48 25.72 13.27 19.62
CA LEU A 48 24.62 12.30 19.59
C LEU A 48 24.63 11.40 20.82
N GLU A 49 25.82 11.05 21.32
CA GLU A 49 25.97 10.28 22.56
C GLU A 49 25.42 11.02 23.78
N THR A 50 25.61 12.35 23.83
CA THR A 50 25.03 13.19 24.89
C THR A 50 23.50 13.12 24.88
N ILE A 51 22.88 13.24 23.71
CA ILE A 51 21.42 13.13 23.56
C ILE A 51 20.95 11.72 23.93
N ARG A 52 21.63 10.69 23.42
CA ARG A 52 21.34 9.28 23.71
C ARG A 52 21.39 8.99 25.21
N ALA A 53 22.43 9.44 25.91
CA ALA A 53 22.60 9.24 27.35
C ALA A 53 21.48 9.91 28.17
N ALA A 54 21.07 11.12 27.79
CA ALA A 54 19.96 11.82 28.43
C ALA A 54 18.63 11.07 28.23
N GLU A 55 18.36 10.60 27.00
CA GLU A 55 17.17 9.79 26.72
C GLU A 55 17.16 8.45 27.45
N ALA A 56 18.31 7.76 27.53
CA ALA A 56 18.44 6.52 28.30
C ALA A 56 18.14 6.77 29.78
N THR A 57 18.65 7.88 30.32
CA THR A 57 18.38 8.27 31.71
C THR A 57 16.89 8.53 31.96
N SER A 58 16.20 9.16 31.01
CA SER A 58 14.74 9.33 31.08
C SER A 58 13.98 8.00 31.02
N LEU A 59 14.43 7.06 30.18
CA LEU A 59 13.78 5.77 30.00
C LEU A 59 14.03 4.76 31.14
N TYR A 60 15.21 4.82 31.75
CA TYR A 60 15.71 3.76 32.64
C TYR A 60 16.31 4.25 33.96
N GLY A 61 16.53 5.56 34.13
CA GLY A 61 17.18 6.14 35.30
C GLY A 61 18.71 6.23 35.22
N ASP A 62 19.33 5.73 34.14
CA ASP A 62 20.78 5.75 33.95
C ASP A 62 21.16 5.84 32.45
N PRO A 63 22.37 6.31 32.09
CA PRO A 63 22.74 6.52 30.71
C PRO A 63 23.24 5.26 29.98
N ALA A 64 23.37 4.11 30.64
CA ALA A 64 24.05 2.96 30.05
C ALA A 64 23.26 2.36 28.87
N ILE A 65 24.00 1.88 27.87
CA ILE A 65 23.41 1.08 26.79
C ILE A 65 23.14 -0.32 27.34
N ARG A 66 21.86 -0.69 27.38
CA ARG A 66 21.42 -2.01 27.87
C ARG A 66 21.58 -3.08 26.79
N PRO A 67 21.75 -4.37 27.17
CA PRO A 67 21.56 -5.49 26.26
C PRO A 67 20.19 -5.40 25.57
N LEU A 68 20.12 -5.72 24.27
CA LEU A 68 18.94 -5.50 23.42
C LEU A 68 17.65 -6.06 24.04
N GLU A 69 17.73 -7.28 24.58
CA GLU A 69 16.66 -8.08 25.18
C GLU A 69 16.07 -7.44 26.44
N THR A 70 16.79 -6.52 27.06
CA THR A 70 16.36 -5.81 28.29
C THR A 70 15.94 -4.37 28.02
N ARG A 71 16.04 -3.92 26.76
CA ARG A 71 15.55 -2.60 26.35
C ARG A 71 14.03 -2.63 26.27
N LYS A 72 13.40 -1.50 26.61
CA LYS A 72 12.00 -1.23 26.30
C LYS A 72 11.77 -1.40 24.80
N THR A 73 10.68 -2.07 24.44
CA THR A 73 10.27 -2.27 23.05
C THR A 73 9.76 -0.97 22.46
N ALA A 74 10.05 -0.74 21.18
CA ALA A 74 9.62 0.47 20.50
C ALA A 74 9.22 0.24 19.04
N LEU A 75 8.45 1.18 18.51
CA LEU A 75 8.13 1.30 17.09
C LEU A 75 8.58 2.69 16.63
N ILE A 76 9.02 2.82 15.38
CA ILE A 76 9.45 4.10 14.83
C ILE A 76 8.90 4.32 13.42
N THR A 77 8.37 5.52 13.17
CA THR A 77 8.13 6.04 11.81
C THR A 77 9.20 7.05 11.42
N MET A 78 9.73 6.88 10.21
CA MET A 78 10.66 7.79 9.55
C MET A 78 10.07 8.15 8.19
N GLY A 79 10.26 9.38 7.74
CA GLY A 79 9.65 9.79 6.49
C GLY A 79 9.36 11.27 6.36
N ASP A 80 8.48 11.56 5.41
CA ASP A 80 8.01 12.89 5.12
C ASP A 80 6.64 13.19 5.73
N SER A 81 5.94 14.15 5.15
CA SER A 81 4.66 14.67 5.64
C SER A 81 3.52 13.66 5.59
N GLU A 82 3.57 12.70 4.66
CA GLU A 82 2.58 11.63 4.55
C GLU A 82 2.49 10.81 5.85
N ILE A 83 3.60 10.72 6.58
CA ILE A 83 3.70 9.95 7.82
C ILE A 83 4.15 10.77 9.04
N SER A 84 4.37 12.08 8.92
CA SER A 84 4.60 12.94 10.10
C SER A 84 3.30 13.21 10.87
N GLY A 85 2.17 13.27 10.17
CA GLY A 85 0.88 13.67 10.73
C GLY A 85 0.44 15.07 10.29
N GLU A 86 1.12 15.66 9.31
CA GLU A 86 0.66 16.88 8.66
C GLU A 86 -0.75 16.71 8.12
N GLY A 87 -1.61 17.71 8.30
CA GLY A 87 -3.01 17.64 7.89
C GLY A 87 -3.92 16.89 8.87
N VAL A 88 -3.39 16.29 9.94
CA VAL A 88 -4.20 15.71 11.02
C VAL A 88 -4.60 16.77 12.04
N GLY A 89 -3.67 17.66 12.40
CA GLY A 89 -3.78 18.53 13.58
C GLY A 89 -3.18 17.88 14.83
N ASN A 90 -3.54 18.37 16.03
CA ASN A 90 -3.03 17.87 17.32
C ASN A 90 -1.50 17.70 17.35
N TYR A 91 -0.80 18.74 16.91
CA TYR A 91 0.64 18.70 16.70
C TYR A 91 1.41 18.69 18.02
N VAL A 92 2.53 17.95 18.02
CA VAL A 92 3.51 17.95 19.10
C VAL A 92 4.00 19.40 19.30
N PRO A 93 4.01 19.92 20.54
CA PRO A 93 4.50 21.27 20.80
C PRO A 93 5.91 21.47 20.23
N GLY A 94 6.13 22.60 19.54
CA GLY A 94 7.40 22.88 18.91
C GLY A 94 7.54 22.43 17.47
N THR A 95 6.62 21.61 16.93
CA THR A 95 6.74 21.07 15.56
C THR A 95 5.81 21.71 14.53
N HIS A 96 4.99 22.69 14.96
CA HIS A 96 4.08 23.46 14.10
C HIS A 96 4.06 24.91 14.58
N GLN A 97 5.06 25.70 14.21
CA GLN A 97 5.24 27.07 14.69
C GLN A 97 6.19 27.90 13.82
N LEU A 98 6.01 29.22 13.85
CA LEU A 98 6.84 30.18 13.11
C LEU A 98 8.13 30.60 13.83
N ASN A 99 8.21 30.49 15.18
CA ASN A 99 9.36 31.00 15.93
C ASN A 99 9.73 30.15 17.17
N PRO A 100 10.92 29.51 17.19
CA PRO A 100 11.74 29.24 16.01
C PRO A 100 10.92 28.46 14.98
N GLU A 101 11.18 28.69 13.70
CA GLU A 101 10.44 28.06 12.62
C GLU A 101 10.63 26.54 12.66
N ASN A 102 9.53 25.82 12.76
CA ASN A 102 9.51 24.36 12.74
C ASN A 102 8.11 23.88 12.33
N PHE A 103 8.06 23.26 11.16
CA PHE A 103 6.86 22.66 10.58
C PHE A 103 7.18 21.22 10.20
N CYS A 104 7.71 20.45 11.15
CA CYS A 104 7.74 18.99 10.98
C CYS A 104 6.34 18.40 11.05
N ASP A 105 5.38 19.12 11.65
CA ASP A 105 3.98 18.76 11.75
C ASP A 105 3.81 17.32 12.25
N ARG A 106 4.52 17.01 13.34
CA ARG A 106 4.37 15.71 14.00
C ARG A 106 3.09 15.73 14.80
N SER A 107 2.17 14.81 14.53
CA SER A 107 0.89 14.72 15.24
C SER A 107 0.89 13.59 16.27
N PHE A 108 0.22 13.80 17.40
CA PHE A 108 -0.10 12.72 18.34
C PHE A 108 -1.14 11.74 17.77
N ASP A 109 -1.89 12.13 16.74
CA ASP A 109 -2.92 11.33 16.08
C ASP A 109 -2.40 10.65 14.79
N GLN A 110 -1.09 10.72 14.56
CA GLN A 110 -0.41 10.02 13.47
C GLN A 110 -0.46 8.48 13.66
N ALA A 111 -0.34 7.76 12.54
CA ALA A 111 -0.57 6.32 12.44
C ALA A 111 0.23 5.45 13.45
N ILE A 112 1.49 5.74 13.74
CA ILE A 112 2.32 4.98 14.69
C ILE A 112 1.73 4.97 16.10
N HIS A 113 1.00 6.03 16.49
CA HIS A 113 0.35 6.11 17.79
C HIS A 113 -0.97 5.33 17.84
N ARG A 114 -1.42 4.81 16.69
CA ARG A 114 -2.72 4.16 16.52
C ARG A 114 -2.64 2.71 16.06
N VAL A 115 -1.45 2.22 15.69
CA VAL A 115 -1.26 0.79 15.37
C VAL A 115 -1.60 -0.11 16.58
N GLY A 116 -2.16 -1.28 16.30
CA GLY A 116 -2.45 -2.35 17.27
C GLY A 116 -1.23 -3.20 17.65
N ILE A 117 -0.01 -2.71 17.41
CA ILE A 117 1.24 -3.39 17.76
C ILE A 117 1.65 -2.96 19.18
N PRO A 118 1.75 -3.88 20.16
CA PRO A 118 2.18 -3.53 21.52
C PRO A 118 3.60 -2.94 21.50
N ALA A 119 3.88 -1.89 22.27
CA ALA A 119 5.23 -1.38 22.48
C ALA A 119 5.25 -0.49 23.72
N ASP A 120 6.40 -0.44 24.40
CA ASP A 120 6.58 0.43 25.56
C ASP A 120 6.70 1.91 25.15
N VAL A 121 7.28 2.17 23.98
CA VAL A 121 7.49 3.52 23.44
C VAL A 121 7.18 3.56 21.95
N ARG A 122 6.69 4.70 21.46
CA ARG A 122 6.41 4.93 20.04
C ARG A 122 7.08 6.23 19.61
N TYR A 123 7.87 6.16 18.55
CA TYR A 123 8.61 7.30 18.03
C TYR A 123 8.06 7.72 16.67
N ASN A 124 7.72 8.99 16.56
CA ASN A 124 7.52 9.64 15.27
C ASN A 124 8.70 10.57 15.04
N VAL A 125 9.64 10.18 14.16
CA VAL A 125 10.77 11.02 13.77
C VAL A 125 10.63 11.54 12.34
N ALA A 126 9.53 11.18 11.67
CA ALA A 126 9.16 11.76 10.40
C ALA A 126 8.94 13.27 10.54
N CYS A 127 9.13 13.97 9.44
CA CYS A 127 9.07 15.42 9.44
C CYS A 127 8.61 15.88 8.07
N SER A 128 7.60 16.74 8.06
CA SER A 128 7.06 17.32 6.85
C SER A 128 8.13 17.98 5.96
N GLY A 129 8.00 17.75 4.65
CA GLY A 129 9.02 18.10 3.65
C GLY A 129 10.26 17.21 3.66
N GLY A 130 10.23 16.07 4.35
CA GLY A 130 11.35 15.13 4.41
C GLY A 130 11.73 14.58 3.04
N ALA A 131 13.03 14.55 2.76
CA ALA A 131 13.61 13.92 1.58
C ALA A 131 14.54 12.78 2.00
N THR A 132 14.91 11.91 1.06
CA THR A 132 15.73 10.73 1.35
C THR A 132 17.06 11.03 2.07
N PRO A 133 17.78 12.14 1.82
CA PRO A 133 18.97 12.47 2.62
C PRO A 133 18.69 12.65 4.12
N ASN A 134 17.47 13.03 4.50
CA ASN A 134 17.09 13.20 5.92
C ASN A 134 17.05 11.87 6.69
N LEU A 135 16.95 10.73 6.00
CA LEU A 135 17.00 9.40 6.61
C LEU A 135 18.42 8.85 6.71
N ILE A 136 19.39 9.49 6.05
CA ILE A 136 20.79 9.04 6.03
C ILE A 136 21.53 9.62 7.23
N ALA A 137 21.92 8.73 8.15
CA ALA A 137 22.70 9.09 9.33
C ALA A 137 24.04 9.74 8.95
N GLY A 138 24.40 10.83 9.62
CA GLY A 138 25.62 11.58 9.36
C GLY A 138 25.65 12.36 8.03
N SER A 139 24.55 12.41 7.27
CA SER A 139 24.49 13.19 6.02
C SER A 139 24.59 14.70 6.22
N GLY A 140 24.34 15.19 7.43
CA GLY A 140 24.23 16.61 7.74
C GLY A 140 22.93 17.26 7.28
N ALA A 141 22.06 16.52 6.57
CA ALA A 141 20.75 17.02 6.15
C ALA A 141 19.87 17.27 7.38
N ARG A 142 19.26 18.45 7.47
CA ARG A 142 18.38 18.84 8.58
C ARG A 142 17.06 19.36 8.04
N GLN A 143 16.03 19.26 8.87
CA GLN A 143 14.73 19.90 8.66
C GLN A 143 14.50 20.81 9.85
N TRP A 144 14.32 22.11 9.59
CA TRP A 144 14.14 23.09 10.67
C TRP A 144 15.29 23.05 11.68
N THR A 145 14.96 23.12 12.97
CA THR A 145 15.89 23.00 14.09
C THR A 145 16.09 21.55 14.55
N GLU A 146 15.58 20.58 13.79
CA GLU A 146 15.54 19.18 14.20
C GLU A 146 16.81 18.42 13.86
N LEU A 147 17.06 17.38 14.65
CA LEU A 147 18.07 16.39 14.35
C LEU A 147 17.66 15.59 13.09
N ASN A 148 18.64 15.23 12.27
CA ASN A 148 18.46 14.32 11.15
C ASN A 148 17.73 13.03 11.58
N GLN A 149 16.87 12.46 10.73
CA GLN A 149 16.06 11.30 11.10
C GLN A 149 16.93 10.03 11.25
N GLY A 150 17.95 9.87 10.40
CA GLY A 150 18.94 8.79 10.53
C GLY A 150 19.75 8.87 11.82
N ASP A 151 20.15 10.08 12.23
CA ASP A 151 20.83 10.30 13.52
C ASP A 151 19.89 10.02 14.71
N ASN A 152 18.61 10.41 14.60
CA ASN A 152 17.58 10.03 15.57
C ASN A 152 17.47 8.51 15.68
N LEU A 153 17.38 7.78 14.55
CA LEU A 153 17.34 6.32 14.55
C LEU A 153 18.56 5.74 15.26
N ALA A 154 19.76 6.28 15.03
CA ALA A 154 20.99 5.82 15.66
C ALA A 154 20.91 5.92 17.21
N ILE A 155 20.29 6.98 17.72
CA ILE A 155 20.03 7.17 19.16
C ILE A 155 18.94 6.20 19.64
N LYS A 156 17.76 6.19 19.01
CA LYS A 156 16.61 5.39 19.46
C LYS A 156 16.93 3.90 19.44
N ALA A 157 17.61 3.40 18.41
CA ALA A 157 18.00 2.00 18.29
C ALA A 157 18.93 1.56 19.43
N ARG A 158 19.85 2.41 19.89
CA ARG A 158 20.73 2.09 21.03
C ARG A 158 20.01 2.10 22.38
N ASN A 159 18.93 2.87 22.50
CA ASN A 159 18.17 3.00 23.75
C ASN A 159 16.98 2.04 23.86
N THR A 160 16.42 1.58 22.74
CA THR A 160 15.21 0.73 22.73
C THR A 160 15.45 -0.56 21.94
N HIS A 161 14.53 -1.51 22.02
CA HIS A 161 14.42 -2.65 21.11
C HIS A 161 13.33 -2.32 20.08
N LEU A 162 13.74 -1.76 18.94
CA LEU A 162 12.85 -1.45 17.83
C LEU A 162 12.32 -2.74 17.22
N LYS A 163 10.99 -2.89 17.18
CA LYS A 163 10.31 -4.01 16.54
C LYS A 163 9.87 -3.68 15.12
N LEU A 164 9.61 -2.40 14.84
CA LEU A 164 9.19 -1.90 13.53
C LEU A 164 9.92 -0.59 13.22
N VAL A 165 10.54 -0.54 12.05
CA VAL A 165 10.99 0.67 11.38
C VAL A 165 10.10 0.84 10.14
N TRP A 166 9.20 1.81 10.19
CA TRP A 166 8.24 2.12 9.12
C TRP A 166 8.69 3.38 8.37
N ILE A 167 8.98 3.23 7.08
CA ILE A 167 9.47 4.29 6.21
C ILE A 167 8.41 4.71 5.19
N VAL A 168 8.18 6.01 5.06
CA VAL A 168 7.42 6.64 3.95
C VAL A 168 8.23 7.82 3.44
N ILE A 169 8.93 7.66 2.31
CA ILE A 169 9.88 8.68 1.83
C ILE A 169 10.01 8.66 0.29
N GLY A 170 10.55 9.75 -0.28
CA GLY A 170 10.89 9.87 -1.69
C GLY A 170 10.02 10.85 -2.47
N ALA A 171 8.92 11.37 -1.90
CA ALA A 171 8.04 12.31 -2.58
C ALA A 171 8.68 13.70 -2.74
N ASN A 172 9.63 14.08 -1.87
CA ASN A 172 10.24 15.42 -1.84
C ASN A 172 11.69 15.47 -2.33
N ASP A 173 12.19 14.39 -2.94
CA ASP A 173 13.59 14.33 -3.40
C ASP A 173 13.84 15.36 -4.51
N ALA A 174 14.93 16.12 -4.38
CA ALA A 174 15.34 17.10 -5.37
C ALA A 174 15.61 16.44 -6.73
N GLY A 175 14.99 16.95 -7.80
CA GLY A 175 15.03 16.32 -9.13
C GLY A 175 14.23 15.03 -9.26
N GLY A 176 13.65 14.54 -8.16
CA GLY A 176 12.71 13.43 -8.12
C GLY A 176 11.28 13.89 -8.31
N ILE A 177 10.34 13.30 -7.57
CA ILE A 177 8.90 13.59 -7.68
C ILE A 177 8.60 15.06 -7.37
N GLU A 178 9.14 15.61 -6.29
CA GLU A 178 8.88 16.98 -5.82
C GLU A 178 7.38 17.26 -5.66
N PHE A 179 6.67 16.37 -4.95
CA PHE A 179 5.21 16.34 -4.87
C PHE A 179 4.61 17.68 -4.48
N GLY A 180 5.16 18.35 -3.45
CA GLY A 180 4.67 19.65 -3.01
C GLY A 180 4.69 20.72 -4.12
N THR A 181 5.72 20.74 -4.96
CA THR A 181 5.82 21.65 -6.11
C THR A 181 4.77 21.32 -7.17
N VAL A 182 4.62 20.04 -7.51
CA VAL A 182 3.65 19.57 -8.51
C VAL A 182 2.22 19.85 -8.04
N ALA A 183 1.89 19.46 -6.82
CA ALA A 183 0.58 19.69 -6.21
C ALA A 183 0.22 21.19 -6.16
N THR A 184 1.19 22.04 -5.82
CA THR A 184 1.00 23.48 -5.78
C THR A 184 0.70 24.05 -7.17
N ASP A 185 1.42 23.62 -8.22
CA ASP A 185 1.12 24.03 -9.60
C ASP A 185 -0.30 23.63 -10.00
N CYS A 186 -0.67 22.36 -9.80
CA CYS A 186 -2.00 21.85 -10.15
C CYS A 186 -3.14 22.60 -9.41
N ALA A 187 -2.99 22.81 -8.10
CA ALA A 187 -3.97 23.55 -7.32
C ALA A 187 -4.04 25.03 -7.73
N THR A 188 -2.90 25.68 -7.93
CA THR A 188 -2.83 27.09 -8.34
C THR A 188 -3.48 27.29 -9.70
N ARG A 189 -3.20 26.43 -10.68
CA ARG A 189 -3.82 26.49 -12.00
C ARG A 189 -5.33 26.31 -11.95
N ARG A 190 -5.85 25.45 -11.06
CA ARG A 190 -7.30 25.29 -10.90
C ARG A 190 -7.94 26.51 -10.26
N ILE A 191 -7.31 27.08 -9.22
CA ILE A 191 -7.78 28.28 -8.52
C ILE A 191 -7.77 29.49 -9.44
N LEU A 192 -6.74 29.61 -10.29
CA LEU A 192 -6.53 30.74 -11.22
C LEU A 192 -7.03 30.47 -12.64
N PHE A 193 -7.76 29.37 -12.87
CA PHE A 193 -8.37 29.01 -14.16
C PHE A 193 -7.38 28.89 -15.35
N GLN A 194 -6.19 28.33 -15.11
CA GLN A 194 -5.09 28.21 -16.09
C GLN A 194 -5.05 26.86 -16.85
N GLY A 195 -6.11 26.05 -16.75
CA GLY A 195 -6.15 24.69 -17.30
C GLY A 195 -5.37 23.66 -16.48
N PRO A 196 -5.44 22.37 -16.85
CA PRO A 196 -4.80 21.29 -16.09
C PRO A 196 -3.26 21.36 -16.09
N CYS A 197 -2.63 20.77 -15.09
CA CYS A 197 -1.17 20.69 -14.94
C CYS A 197 -0.56 19.43 -15.57
N TRP A 198 -1.34 18.34 -15.70
CA TRP A 198 -0.81 17.03 -16.10
C TRP A 198 0.05 17.04 -17.38
N PRO A 199 -0.21 17.87 -18.42
CA PRO A 199 0.62 17.87 -19.64
C PRO A 199 2.08 18.21 -19.35
N THR A 200 2.35 19.04 -18.33
CA THR A 200 3.70 19.45 -17.95
C THR A 200 4.52 18.31 -17.35
N TYR A 201 3.85 17.32 -16.74
CA TYR A 201 4.51 16.28 -15.93
C TYR A 201 4.48 14.90 -16.55
N SER A 202 3.51 14.63 -17.44
CA SER A 202 3.21 13.32 -18.01
C SER A 202 4.43 12.55 -18.53
N ASP A 203 5.28 13.21 -19.32
CA ASP A 203 6.39 12.55 -20.03
C ASP A 203 7.68 12.53 -19.21
N THR A 204 7.82 13.42 -18.23
CA THR A 204 9.00 13.48 -17.36
C THR A 204 8.87 12.61 -16.10
N TRP A 205 7.65 12.15 -15.79
CA TRP A 205 7.34 11.46 -14.55
C TRP A 205 8.20 10.22 -14.32
N ALA A 206 8.43 9.40 -15.35
CA ALA A 206 9.24 8.18 -15.22
C ALA A 206 10.69 8.48 -14.79
N ALA A 207 11.28 9.56 -15.32
CA ALA A 207 12.63 9.98 -14.94
C ALA A 207 12.68 10.48 -13.48
N LYS A 208 11.68 11.26 -13.06
CA LYS A 208 11.51 11.71 -11.68
C LYS A 208 11.38 10.54 -10.70
N VAL A 209 10.59 9.53 -11.06
CA VAL A 209 10.45 8.29 -10.27
C VAL A 209 11.79 7.56 -10.11
N ALA A 210 12.60 7.50 -11.17
CA ALA A 210 13.92 6.85 -11.10
C ALA A 210 14.87 7.53 -10.10
N VAL A 211 14.85 8.86 -10.02
CA VAL A 211 15.64 9.62 -9.03
C VAL A 211 15.16 9.32 -7.61
N SER A 212 13.86 9.44 -7.34
CA SER A 212 13.30 9.13 -6.01
C SER A 212 13.59 7.69 -5.58
N ARG A 213 13.53 6.72 -6.52
CA ARG A 213 13.89 5.33 -6.25
C ARG A 213 15.33 5.19 -5.73
N GLN A 214 16.29 5.86 -6.37
CA GLN A 214 17.69 5.81 -5.94
C GLN A 214 17.87 6.36 -4.52
N GLY A 215 17.17 7.45 -4.19
CA GLY A 215 17.15 8.01 -2.84
C GLY A 215 16.59 7.02 -1.81
N VAL A 216 15.48 6.33 -2.15
CA VAL A 216 14.88 5.32 -1.26
C VAL A 216 15.84 4.14 -1.05
N GLU A 217 16.48 3.66 -2.11
CA GLU A 217 17.50 2.61 -2.01
C GLU A 217 18.65 3.00 -1.06
N ALA A 218 19.17 4.22 -1.17
CA ALA A 218 20.22 4.75 -0.30
C ALA A 218 19.75 4.92 1.17
N SER A 219 18.50 5.34 1.36
CA SER A 219 17.88 5.48 2.70
C SER A 219 17.80 4.12 3.40
N ILE A 220 17.35 3.08 2.69
CA ILE A 220 17.25 1.72 3.24
C ILE A 220 18.62 1.17 3.64
N ASP A 221 19.64 1.37 2.78
CA ASP A 221 21.01 0.96 3.10
C ASP A 221 21.54 1.64 4.37
N SER A 222 21.30 2.95 4.50
CA SER A 222 21.71 3.73 5.69
C SER A 222 20.96 3.32 6.95
N VAL A 223 19.64 3.09 6.86
CA VAL A 223 18.82 2.60 7.98
C VAL A 223 19.31 1.24 8.45
N ARG A 224 19.55 0.29 7.54
CA ARG A 224 20.10 -1.02 7.89
C ARG A 224 21.46 -0.92 8.55
N LYS A 225 22.35 -0.10 7.98
CA LYS A 225 23.67 0.15 8.58
C LYS A 225 23.53 0.72 10.00
N THR A 226 22.65 1.69 10.19
CA THR A 226 22.38 2.32 11.49
C THR A 226 21.89 1.31 12.53
N MET A 227 21.02 0.38 12.13
CA MET A 227 20.53 -0.70 12.98
C MET A 227 21.66 -1.68 13.35
N THR A 228 22.47 -2.11 12.38
CA THR A 228 23.65 -2.95 12.62
C THR A 228 24.64 -2.26 13.58
N ASP A 229 24.94 -0.99 13.35
CA ASP A 229 25.82 -0.18 14.20
C ASP A 229 25.25 -0.03 15.63
N ALA A 230 23.94 -0.17 15.81
CA ALA A 230 23.28 -0.15 17.12
C ALA A 230 23.21 -1.52 17.82
N GLY A 231 23.79 -2.57 17.19
CA GLY A 231 23.86 -3.92 17.74
C GLY A 231 22.73 -4.88 17.30
N TYR A 232 21.93 -4.50 16.29
CA TYR A 232 20.84 -5.33 15.78
C TYR A 232 21.32 -6.32 14.72
N LEU A 233 20.69 -7.48 14.71
CA LEU A 233 20.65 -8.40 13.58
C LEU A 233 19.41 -8.09 12.72
N THR A 234 19.44 -8.48 11.45
CA THR A 234 18.32 -8.25 10.52
C THR A 234 16.99 -8.85 11.01
N GLY A 235 17.04 -9.94 11.78
CA GLY A 235 15.84 -10.60 12.33
C GLY A 235 15.29 -9.99 13.63
N ASP A 236 15.92 -8.97 14.20
CA ASP A 236 15.46 -8.36 15.46
C ASP A 236 14.33 -7.34 15.27
N TYR A 237 14.10 -6.88 14.04
CA TYR A 237 13.15 -5.81 13.71
C TYR A 237 12.57 -5.99 12.31
N GLU A 238 11.37 -5.45 12.11
CA GLU A 238 10.72 -5.35 10.80
C GLU A 238 11.08 -4.03 10.14
N LEU A 239 11.59 -4.08 8.91
CA LEU A 239 11.81 -2.90 8.07
C LEU A 239 10.76 -2.86 6.96
N VAL A 240 9.78 -1.97 7.09
CA VAL A 240 8.66 -1.85 6.16
C VAL A 240 8.68 -0.50 5.48
N VAL A 241 8.72 -0.50 4.15
CA VAL A 241 8.55 0.69 3.32
C VAL A 241 7.12 0.72 2.80
N MET A 242 6.43 1.84 2.95
CA MET A 242 5.11 2.08 2.39
C MET A 242 5.19 3.21 1.36
N ASN A 243 4.47 3.06 0.24
CA ASN A 243 4.29 4.14 -0.74
C ASN A 243 3.07 5.01 -0.39
N TYR A 244 2.68 5.89 -1.31
CA TYR A 244 1.68 6.92 -1.11
C TYR A 244 0.38 6.53 -1.79
N PRO A 245 -0.78 6.72 -1.16
CA PRO A 245 -2.07 6.74 -1.86
C PRO A 245 -2.19 7.97 -2.77
N SER A 246 -3.15 7.95 -3.70
CA SER A 246 -3.56 9.18 -4.39
C SER A 246 -4.41 10.02 -3.45
N PRO A 247 -4.06 11.30 -3.19
CA PRO A 247 -4.85 12.13 -2.29
C PRO A 247 -6.19 12.55 -2.91
N GLY A 248 -6.30 12.54 -4.25
CA GLY A 248 -7.52 12.90 -4.95
C GLY A 248 -7.93 11.86 -5.98
N SER A 249 -9.19 11.94 -6.38
CA SER A 249 -9.84 11.07 -7.34
C SER A 249 -10.66 11.92 -8.33
N PRO A 250 -10.82 11.50 -9.59
CA PRO A 250 -11.78 12.11 -10.50
C PRO A 250 -13.25 11.85 -10.13
N ASP A 251 -13.54 10.95 -9.19
CA ASP A 251 -14.90 10.47 -8.91
C ASP A 251 -15.65 11.30 -7.86
N VAL A 252 -15.21 12.55 -7.57
CA VAL A 252 -15.85 13.44 -6.58
C VAL A 252 -17.34 13.70 -6.85
N GLU A 253 -17.80 13.50 -8.07
CA GLU A 253 -19.20 13.66 -8.46
C GLU A 253 -20.10 12.53 -7.96
N ASP A 254 -19.53 11.39 -7.58
CA ASP A 254 -20.27 10.30 -6.94
C ASP A 254 -20.56 10.58 -5.45
N ASN A 255 -20.01 11.67 -4.89
CA ASN A 255 -20.24 12.06 -3.51
C ASN A 255 -21.65 12.67 -3.34
N PRO A 256 -22.60 11.99 -2.69
CA PRO A 256 -23.94 12.53 -2.44
C PRO A 256 -23.92 13.76 -1.51
N ASN A 257 -22.85 13.92 -0.73
CA ASN A 257 -22.61 15.00 0.23
C ASN A 257 -21.51 15.96 -0.24
N PHE A 258 -21.36 16.14 -1.56
CA PHE A 258 -20.28 16.94 -2.14
C PHE A 258 -20.16 18.33 -1.48
N PRO A 259 -19.02 18.65 -0.82
CA PRO A 259 -18.88 19.85 -0.01
C PRO A 259 -18.75 21.14 -0.84
N GLY A 260 -18.71 21.04 -2.17
CA GLY A 260 -18.48 22.14 -3.10
C GLY A 260 -17.00 22.29 -3.46
N TRP A 261 -16.73 22.73 -4.69
CA TRP A 261 -15.37 22.78 -5.26
C TRP A 261 -14.36 23.59 -4.44
N TYR A 262 -14.78 24.75 -3.92
CA TYR A 262 -13.90 25.64 -3.15
C TYR A 262 -14.05 25.44 -1.65
N SER A 263 -15.28 25.29 -1.17
CA SER A 263 -15.59 25.08 0.25
C SER A 263 -15.04 23.76 0.79
N GLY A 264 -14.98 22.72 -0.04
CA GLY A 264 -14.35 21.44 0.32
C GLY A 264 -12.85 21.36 0.05
N GLY A 265 -12.25 22.39 -0.57
CA GLY A 265 -10.86 22.31 -1.03
C GLY A 265 -10.65 21.34 -2.19
N CYS A 266 -11.70 21.04 -2.97
CA CYS A 266 -11.67 20.17 -4.16
C CYS A 266 -11.06 20.91 -5.38
N THR A 267 -9.93 21.59 -5.17
CA THR A 267 -9.38 22.55 -6.13
C THR A 267 -8.30 21.94 -7.00
N LEU A 268 -8.51 20.71 -7.48
CA LEU A 268 -7.76 20.11 -8.59
C LEU A 268 -8.71 19.98 -9.79
N TYR A 269 -8.18 20.06 -11.02
CA TYR A 269 -8.97 19.62 -12.17
C TYR A 269 -9.18 18.09 -12.10
N LEU A 270 -10.32 17.60 -12.54
CA LEU A 270 -10.59 16.16 -12.59
C LEU A 270 -9.56 15.42 -13.45
N ALA A 271 -9.09 16.04 -14.54
CA ALA A 271 -8.00 15.50 -15.37
C ALA A 271 -6.68 15.37 -14.60
N ASP A 272 -6.36 16.29 -13.68
CA ASP A 272 -5.16 16.23 -12.85
C ASP A 272 -5.30 15.19 -11.74
N ALA A 273 -6.50 15.07 -11.13
CA ALA A 273 -6.81 14.01 -10.17
C ALA A 273 -6.77 12.62 -10.83
N ALA A 274 -7.30 12.50 -12.05
CA ALA A 274 -7.17 11.29 -12.87
C ALA A 274 -5.70 11.01 -13.18
N PHE A 275 -4.88 12.01 -13.50
CA PHE A 275 -3.44 11.84 -13.74
C PHE A 275 -2.74 11.29 -12.51
N ALA A 276 -3.00 11.89 -11.35
CA ALA A 276 -2.48 11.44 -10.07
C ALA A 276 -2.83 9.96 -9.81
N ARG A 277 -4.12 9.61 -9.78
CA ARG A 277 -4.61 8.26 -9.45
C ARG A 277 -4.28 7.22 -10.51
N ASN A 278 -4.47 7.57 -11.79
CA ASN A 278 -4.42 6.59 -12.87
C ASN A 278 -3.00 6.35 -13.41
N LYS A 279 -2.08 7.29 -13.24
CA LYS A 279 -0.71 7.20 -13.80
C LYS A 279 0.39 7.55 -12.80
N ALA A 280 0.36 8.72 -12.20
CA ALA A 280 1.48 9.26 -11.44
C ALA A 280 1.81 8.44 -10.18
N VAL A 281 0.80 8.19 -9.34
CA VAL A 281 0.92 7.40 -8.10
C VAL A 281 1.27 5.94 -8.37
N PRO A 282 0.62 5.23 -9.33
CA PRO A 282 1.03 3.87 -9.69
C PRO A 282 2.49 3.75 -10.15
N LEU A 283 2.96 4.66 -11.01
CA LEU A 283 4.34 4.67 -11.49
C LEU A 283 5.31 4.94 -10.34
N PHE A 284 5.01 5.93 -9.49
CA PHE A 284 5.82 6.25 -8.33
C PHE A 284 5.85 5.10 -7.32
N GLY A 285 4.68 4.55 -6.99
CA GLY A 285 4.53 3.38 -6.14
C GLY A 285 5.32 2.17 -6.65
N LYS A 286 5.34 1.93 -7.97
CA LYS A 286 6.21 0.92 -8.58
C LYS A 286 7.69 1.22 -8.39
N GLY A 287 8.12 2.47 -8.56
CA GLY A 287 9.51 2.87 -8.33
C GLY A 287 9.97 2.63 -6.89
N ILE A 288 9.16 3.03 -5.90
CA ILE A 288 9.46 2.80 -4.48
C ILE A 288 9.46 1.30 -4.15
N ARG A 289 8.48 0.55 -4.67
CA ARG A 289 8.41 -0.91 -4.55
C ARG A 289 9.67 -1.59 -5.06
N ASP A 290 10.08 -1.27 -6.29
CA ASP A 290 11.27 -1.85 -6.90
C ASP A 290 12.52 -1.53 -6.09
N GLY A 291 12.65 -0.30 -5.59
CA GLY A 291 13.76 0.10 -4.70
C GLY A 291 13.76 -0.63 -3.36
N ALA A 292 12.60 -0.74 -2.71
CA ALA A 292 12.46 -1.46 -1.45
C ALA A 292 12.80 -2.96 -1.61
N MET A 293 12.27 -3.58 -2.64
CA MET A 293 12.50 -5.00 -2.94
C MET A 293 13.96 -5.26 -3.34
N ALA A 294 14.60 -4.38 -4.10
CA ALA A 294 16.02 -4.50 -4.46
C ALA A 294 16.94 -4.48 -3.22
N LYS A 295 16.50 -3.84 -2.14
CA LYS A 295 17.19 -3.81 -0.84
C LYS A 295 16.65 -4.83 0.16
N GLY A 296 15.72 -5.69 -0.24
CA GLY A 296 15.12 -6.73 0.60
C GLY A 296 14.33 -6.19 1.80
N ALA A 297 13.82 -4.95 1.72
CA ALA A 297 12.87 -4.43 2.68
C ALA A 297 11.48 -5.00 2.42
N ARG A 298 10.65 -5.12 3.46
CA ARG A 298 9.24 -5.45 3.29
C ARG A 298 8.51 -4.26 2.69
N PHE A 299 7.50 -4.51 1.86
CA PHE A 299 6.79 -3.45 1.15
C PHE A 299 5.28 -3.50 1.36
N LEU A 300 4.71 -2.38 1.80
CA LEU A 300 3.27 -2.17 1.93
C LEU A 300 2.81 -1.21 0.81
N ASP A 301 2.04 -1.73 -0.13
CA ASP A 301 1.46 -0.96 -1.21
C ASP A 301 0.13 -0.33 -0.77
N ALA A 302 0.18 0.97 -0.46
CA ALA A 302 -0.95 1.82 -0.15
C ALA A 302 -1.40 2.68 -1.35
N SER A 303 -0.87 2.46 -2.57
CA SER A 303 -1.17 3.30 -3.75
C SER A 303 -2.64 3.43 -4.10
N ARG A 304 -3.43 2.43 -3.71
CA ARG A 304 -4.87 2.35 -3.93
C ARG A 304 -5.67 2.58 -2.67
N LEU A 305 -5.05 2.70 -1.50
CA LEU A 305 -5.76 2.69 -0.22
C LEU A 305 -6.82 3.79 -0.14
N PHE A 306 -6.62 4.94 -0.79
CA PHE A 306 -7.57 6.05 -0.78
C PHE A 306 -8.54 6.06 -1.97
N ASP A 307 -8.59 5.03 -2.82
CA ASP A 307 -9.67 4.99 -3.82
C ASP A 307 -11.02 4.94 -3.09
N GLY A 308 -11.94 5.87 -3.41
CA GLY A 308 -13.21 6.06 -2.70
C GLY A 308 -13.15 6.96 -1.47
N HIS A 309 -11.94 7.36 -1.08
CA HIS A 309 -11.65 8.14 0.12
C HIS A 309 -10.75 9.36 -0.15
N GLY A 310 -10.56 9.72 -1.40
CA GLY A 310 -9.81 10.91 -1.80
C GLY A 310 -10.51 12.21 -1.38
N VAL A 311 -9.83 13.32 -1.63
CA VAL A 311 -10.35 14.67 -1.42
C VAL A 311 -11.74 14.81 -2.04
N CYS A 312 -12.70 15.18 -1.20
CA CYS A 312 -14.09 15.44 -1.56
C CYS A 312 -14.91 14.22 -2.03
N GLU A 313 -14.47 13.00 -1.73
CA GLU A 313 -15.31 11.79 -1.80
C GLU A 313 -16.11 11.59 -0.49
N ASP A 314 -17.15 10.75 -0.51
CA ASP A 314 -18.21 10.64 0.53
C ASP A 314 -17.68 10.26 1.93
N VAL A 315 -16.53 9.56 2.02
CA VAL A 315 -15.79 9.33 3.28
C VAL A 315 -14.32 9.70 3.10
N THR A 316 -14.01 10.98 3.25
CA THR A 316 -12.69 11.51 2.91
C THR A 316 -11.60 11.08 3.92
N TRP A 317 -10.48 10.53 3.43
CA TRP A 317 -9.25 10.21 4.17
C TRP A 317 -8.10 11.19 3.88
N ALA A 318 -8.23 12.06 2.87
CA ALA A 318 -7.27 13.10 2.54
C ALA A 318 -7.86 14.50 2.66
N ARG A 319 -7.14 15.45 3.26
CA ARG A 319 -7.58 16.84 3.36
C ARG A 319 -7.56 17.50 1.98
N GLY A 320 -8.60 18.26 1.64
CA GLY A 320 -8.57 19.13 0.45
C GLY A 320 -7.53 20.24 0.58
N VAL A 321 -7.51 21.16 -0.39
CA VAL A 321 -6.72 22.39 -0.22
C VAL A 321 -7.22 23.14 1.01
N TYR A 322 -6.30 23.37 1.94
CA TYR A 322 -6.57 23.91 3.25
C TYR A 322 -5.74 25.17 3.47
N VAL A 323 -6.36 26.19 4.06
CA VAL A 323 -5.71 27.47 4.36
C VAL A 323 -5.79 27.74 5.84
N GLU A 324 -4.64 27.70 6.50
CA GLU A 324 -4.51 28.14 7.88
C GLU A 324 -4.35 29.65 7.95
N THR A 325 -5.46 30.35 8.16
CA THR A 325 -5.52 31.81 8.12
C THR A 325 -4.63 32.49 9.16
N SER A 326 -4.35 31.85 10.30
CA SER A 326 -3.42 32.34 11.33
C SER A 326 -1.96 32.40 10.88
N LEU A 327 -1.58 31.67 9.83
CA LEU A 327 -0.23 31.65 9.30
C LEU A 327 -0.04 32.58 8.10
N LEU A 328 -1.11 33.19 7.58
CA LEU A 328 -0.99 34.12 6.45
C LEU A 328 -0.13 35.35 6.83
N PRO A 329 0.75 35.81 5.92
CA PRO A 329 0.90 35.42 4.51
C PRO A 329 1.96 34.32 4.24
N SER A 330 2.39 33.56 5.25
CA SER A 330 3.40 32.50 5.08
C SER A 330 2.94 31.42 4.10
N SER A 331 3.88 30.83 3.35
CA SER A 331 3.62 29.64 2.53
C SER A 331 3.17 28.43 3.37
N HIS A 332 3.48 28.41 4.67
CA HIS A 332 3.02 27.37 5.61
C HIS A 332 1.51 27.35 5.79
N ALA A 333 0.80 28.43 5.44
CA ALA A 333 -0.66 28.47 5.50
C ALA A 333 -1.32 27.38 4.63
N PHE A 334 -0.65 26.88 3.60
CA PHE A 334 -1.22 25.91 2.65
C PHE A 334 -0.68 24.49 2.82
N ARG A 335 0.32 24.30 3.68
CA ARG A 335 1.11 23.06 3.77
C ARG A 335 0.25 21.82 3.99
N GLN A 336 -0.71 21.91 4.90
CA GLN A 336 -1.64 20.84 5.28
C GLN A 336 -2.53 20.30 4.14
N SER A 337 -2.52 20.94 2.96
CA SER A 337 -3.32 20.53 1.80
C SER A 337 -2.91 19.15 1.27
N LEU A 338 -3.88 18.34 0.83
CA LEU A 338 -3.68 17.04 0.16
C LEU A 338 -2.97 15.97 1.00
N HIS A 339 -2.90 16.15 2.32
CA HIS A 339 -2.33 15.15 3.23
C HIS A 339 -3.41 14.26 3.86
N PRO A 340 -3.07 13.05 4.32
CA PRO A 340 -3.96 12.22 5.12
C PRO A 340 -4.53 12.98 6.32
N ASN A 341 -5.83 12.85 6.54
CA ASN A 341 -6.49 13.38 7.73
C ASN A 341 -6.50 12.33 8.86
N TYR A 342 -7.23 12.60 9.94
CA TYR A 342 -7.37 11.65 11.05
C TYR A 342 -7.88 10.26 10.60
N ALA A 343 -8.83 10.18 9.68
CA ALA A 343 -9.32 8.90 9.18
C ALA A 343 -8.25 8.18 8.31
N GLY A 344 -7.55 8.92 7.43
CA GLY A 344 -6.47 8.37 6.60
C GLY A 344 -5.31 7.78 7.41
N HIS A 345 -4.86 8.45 8.47
CA HIS A 345 -3.87 7.87 9.39
C HIS A 345 -4.42 6.65 10.18
N GLY A 346 -5.74 6.57 10.37
CA GLY A 346 -6.39 5.37 10.89
C GLY A 346 -6.25 4.19 9.93
N ALA A 347 -6.56 4.40 8.65
CA ALA A 347 -6.39 3.39 7.62
C ALA A 347 -4.92 2.92 7.51
N PHE A 348 -3.95 3.85 7.54
CA PHE A 348 -2.53 3.49 7.60
C PHE A 348 -2.20 2.61 8.82
N ALA A 349 -2.74 2.95 9.99
CA ALA A 349 -2.51 2.19 11.20
C ALA A 349 -3.10 0.77 11.12
N GLU A 350 -4.30 0.61 10.55
CA GLU A 350 -4.93 -0.69 10.31
C GLU A 350 -4.08 -1.55 9.36
N CYS A 351 -3.67 -0.98 8.23
CA CYS A 351 -2.84 -1.65 7.23
C CYS A 351 -1.49 -2.08 7.81
N MET A 352 -0.81 -1.19 8.56
CA MET A 352 0.48 -1.53 9.16
C MET A 352 0.36 -2.56 10.29
N THR A 353 -0.73 -2.51 11.06
CA THR A 353 -1.00 -3.54 12.09
C THR A 353 -1.16 -4.90 11.45
N GLN A 354 -1.93 -5.00 10.37
CA GLN A 354 -2.09 -6.24 9.61
C GLN A 354 -0.77 -6.69 8.97
N MET A 355 -0.02 -5.76 8.38
CA MET A 355 1.28 -6.05 7.74
C MET A 355 2.27 -6.59 8.76
N PHE A 356 2.40 -5.96 9.93
CA PHE A 356 3.29 -6.44 10.98
C PHE A 356 2.93 -7.86 11.42
N ASN A 357 1.64 -8.12 11.68
CA ASN A 357 1.16 -9.41 12.17
C ASN A 357 1.20 -10.54 11.12
N SER A 358 1.16 -10.21 9.83
CA SER A 358 1.12 -11.22 8.76
C SER A 358 2.46 -11.91 8.52
N GLY A 359 3.57 -11.23 8.82
CA GLY A 359 4.92 -11.67 8.46
C GLY A 359 5.19 -11.70 6.94
N TRP A 360 4.29 -11.15 6.10
CA TRP A 360 4.45 -11.17 4.65
C TRP A 360 5.53 -10.21 4.17
N ALA A 361 6.31 -10.62 3.18
CA ALA A 361 7.33 -9.74 2.59
C ALA A 361 6.71 -8.56 1.83
N THR A 362 5.57 -8.79 1.17
CA THR A 362 4.88 -7.78 0.38
C THR A 362 3.37 -7.90 0.57
N ALA A 363 2.68 -6.76 0.55
CA ALA A 363 1.23 -6.72 0.64
C ALA A 363 0.66 -5.47 -0.03
N THR A 364 -0.59 -5.54 -0.46
CA THR A 364 -1.40 -4.40 -0.90
C THR A 364 -2.50 -4.15 0.13
N CYS A 365 -2.68 -2.89 0.54
CA CYS A 365 -3.78 -2.50 1.42
C CYS A 365 -4.78 -1.61 0.68
N VAL A 366 -6.05 -1.94 0.82
CA VAL A 366 -7.19 -1.35 0.10
C VAL A 366 -8.46 -1.47 0.93
N ASP A 367 -9.52 -0.74 0.60
CA ASP A 367 -10.89 -0.94 1.12
C ASP A 367 -11.87 -1.35 0.01
N PRO A 368 -11.79 -2.58 -0.51
CA PRO A 368 -12.59 -3.02 -1.66
C PRO A 368 -14.07 -3.22 -1.33
N GLY A 369 -14.47 -3.08 -0.07
CA GLY A 369 -15.88 -3.12 0.32
C GLY A 369 -16.50 -1.75 0.57
N SER A 370 -15.74 -0.65 0.40
CA SER A 370 -16.16 0.69 0.83
C SER A 370 -16.61 0.72 2.30
N THR A 371 -15.92 -0.04 3.15
CA THR A 371 -16.26 -0.26 4.56
C THR A 371 -15.66 0.78 5.50
N SER A 372 -14.88 1.73 4.96
CA SER A 372 -14.00 2.65 5.67
C SER A 372 -12.96 1.93 6.54
N HIS A 373 -12.49 0.75 6.11
CA HIS A 373 -11.47 -0.03 6.80
C HIS A 373 -10.43 -0.60 5.83
N GLY A 374 -9.16 -0.42 6.15
CA GLY A 374 -8.05 -0.99 5.38
C GLY A 374 -8.03 -2.51 5.51
N THR A 375 -8.03 -3.22 4.38
CA THR A 375 -7.91 -4.68 4.29
C THR A 375 -6.61 -5.04 3.59
N LEU A 376 -5.82 -5.93 4.21
CA LEU A 376 -4.55 -6.39 3.66
C LEU A 376 -4.70 -7.63 2.76
N TYR A 377 -4.08 -7.58 1.59
CA TYR A 377 -3.94 -8.71 0.68
C TYR A 377 -2.47 -9.08 0.50
N ASN A 378 -2.17 -10.38 0.47
CA ASN A 378 -0.80 -10.85 0.29
C ASN A 378 -0.31 -10.58 -1.14
N GLY A 379 0.90 -10.04 -1.27
CA GLY A 379 1.48 -9.67 -2.55
C GLY A 379 0.83 -8.45 -3.17
N PHE A 380 0.87 -8.37 -4.49
CA PHE A 380 0.36 -7.23 -5.27
C PHE A 380 -0.79 -7.65 -6.16
N PHE A 381 -1.72 -6.73 -6.39
CA PHE A 381 -2.83 -6.97 -7.30
C PHE A 381 -2.33 -7.21 -8.73
N THR A 382 -2.79 -8.32 -9.30
CA THR A 382 -2.65 -8.61 -10.72
C THR A 382 -3.99 -8.39 -11.38
N PHE A 383 -4.07 -7.35 -12.21
CA PHE A 383 -5.24 -7.11 -13.04
C PHE A 383 -5.15 -7.93 -14.32
N LYS A 384 -6.29 -8.38 -14.81
CA LYS A 384 -6.43 -9.20 -16.02
C LYS A 384 -7.44 -8.57 -16.96
N ASP A 385 -7.25 -8.77 -18.25
CA ASP A 385 -8.31 -8.43 -19.19
C ASP A 385 -9.45 -9.43 -19.02
N LEU A 386 -10.67 -8.94 -18.97
CA LEU A 386 -11.84 -9.79 -19.10
C LEU A 386 -12.20 -9.87 -20.59
N LYS A 387 -11.67 -10.88 -21.28
CA LYS A 387 -11.73 -10.99 -22.74
C LYS A 387 -12.79 -12.00 -23.18
N SER A 388 -13.68 -11.61 -24.08
CA SER A 388 -14.60 -12.57 -24.70
C SER A 388 -13.85 -13.49 -25.65
N ALA A 389 -14.00 -14.80 -25.46
CA ALA A 389 -13.46 -15.80 -26.39
C ALA A 389 -14.25 -15.84 -27.71
N ASP A 390 -15.49 -15.35 -27.71
CA ASP A 390 -16.38 -15.39 -28.87
C ASP A 390 -16.13 -14.22 -29.84
N THR A 391 -15.79 -13.03 -29.31
CA THR A 391 -15.55 -11.83 -30.13
C THR A 391 -14.07 -11.41 -30.17
N GLY A 392 -13.25 -11.88 -29.24
CA GLY A 392 -11.87 -11.43 -29.05
C GLY A 392 -11.75 -10.03 -28.44
N GLN A 393 -12.86 -9.38 -28.08
CA GLN A 393 -12.90 -8.05 -27.47
C GLN A 393 -12.80 -8.13 -25.95
N CYS A 394 -12.33 -7.04 -25.34
CA CYS A 394 -12.22 -6.90 -23.89
C CYS A 394 -13.42 -6.15 -23.32
N VAL A 395 -13.78 -6.46 -22.09
CA VAL A 395 -14.69 -5.62 -21.30
C VAL A 395 -13.98 -4.30 -21.02
N ASP A 396 -14.70 -3.21 -21.21
CA ASP A 396 -14.19 -1.85 -21.19
C ASP A 396 -15.14 -0.95 -20.39
N ALA A 397 -14.61 -0.29 -19.36
CA ALA A 397 -15.31 0.81 -18.71
C ALA A 397 -15.28 2.04 -19.62
N GLU A 398 -16.46 2.37 -20.15
CA GLU A 398 -16.64 3.32 -21.24
C GLU A 398 -15.99 4.67 -20.92
N GLY A 399 -15.16 5.17 -21.85
CA GLY A 399 -14.56 6.50 -21.75
C GLY A 399 -13.51 6.65 -20.64
N TYR A 400 -12.97 5.55 -20.12
CA TYR A 400 -12.03 5.57 -18.99
C TYR A 400 -12.66 6.12 -17.69
N ASP A 401 -13.98 6.07 -17.61
CA ASP A 401 -14.77 6.58 -16.49
C ASP A 401 -14.87 5.52 -15.38
N SER A 402 -14.77 5.97 -14.13
CA SER A 402 -14.94 5.13 -12.94
C SER A 402 -16.21 5.46 -12.17
N ARG A 403 -16.99 6.45 -12.61
CA ARG A 403 -18.16 6.90 -11.88
C ARG A 403 -19.27 5.87 -11.83
N ASN A 404 -20.16 6.03 -10.85
CA ASN A 404 -21.37 5.23 -10.75
C ASN A 404 -22.20 5.29 -12.03
N ASN A 405 -22.68 4.13 -12.47
CA ASN A 405 -23.43 3.93 -13.72
C ASN A 405 -22.61 4.02 -15.01
N THR A 406 -21.28 4.03 -14.94
CA THR A 406 -20.43 3.86 -16.13
C THR A 406 -20.76 2.51 -16.78
N LYS A 407 -21.06 2.51 -18.07
CA LYS A 407 -21.38 1.28 -18.79
C LYS A 407 -20.13 0.44 -18.99
N LEU A 408 -20.29 -0.87 -18.84
CA LEU A 408 -19.30 -1.82 -19.30
C LEU A 408 -19.68 -2.21 -20.73
N THR A 409 -18.72 -2.08 -21.65
CA THR A 409 -18.94 -2.32 -23.08
C THR A 409 -17.85 -3.22 -23.64
N SER A 410 -18.03 -3.66 -24.89
CA SER A 410 -17.02 -4.40 -25.64
C SER A 410 -16.10 -3.43 -26.39
N TYR A 411 -14.79 -3.60 -26.28
CA TYR A 411 -13.85 -2.78 -27.05
C TYR A 411 -12.60 -3.56 -27.45
N ALA A 412 -11.85 -3.04 -28.43
CA ALA A 412 -10.57 -3.63 -28.79
C ALA A 412 -9.63 -3.63 -27.57
N CYS A 413 -9.00 -4.76 -27.28
CA CYS A 413 -8.10 -4.89 -26.16
C CYS A 413 -6.87 -4.00 -26.35
N HIS A 414 -6.65 -3.04 -25.45
CA HIS A 414 -5.57 -2.03 -25.57
C HIS A 414 -4.76 -1.84 -24.28
N GLY A 415 -5.02 -2.65 -23.25
CA GLY A 415 -4.23 -2.64 -22.02
C GLY A 415 -4.44 -1.41 -21.12
N GLY A 416 -5.43 -0.58 -21.44
CA GLY A 416 -5.80 0.55 -20.58
C GLY A 416 -6.39 0.06 -19.27
N ARG A 417 -6.23 0.82 -18.19
CA ARG A 417 -6.72 0.50 -16.84
C ARG A 417 -8.25 0.35 -16.78
N ASN A 418 -8.99 0.97 -17.69
CA ASN A 418 -10.43 0.78 -17.83
C ASN A 418 -10.83 -0.62 -18.34
N GLN A 419 -9.87 -1.43 -18.82
CA GLN A 419 -10.07 -2.83 -19.24
C GLN A 419 -9.47 -3.85 -18.26
N GLY A 420 -8.80 -3.38 -17.20
CA GLY A 420 -8.16 -4.25 -16.22
C GLY A 420 -9.16 -4.62 -15.13
N PHE A 421 -9.27 -5.90 -14.80
CA PHE A 421 -10.16 -6.39 -13.76
C PHE A 421 -9.42 -7.27 -12.76
N TRP A 422 -9.76 -7.10 -11.49
CA TRP A 422 -9.33 -7.95 -10.39
C TRP A 422 -10.57 -8.67 -9.82
N GLN A 423 -10.47 -9.99 -9.69
CA GLN A 423 -11.48 -10.78 -9.00
C GLN A 423 -11.10 -10.87 -7.52
N ASP A 424 -11.94 -10.36 -6.64
CA ASP A 424 -11.80 -10.55 -5.20
C ASP A 424 -12.44 -11.88 -4.80
N PRO A 425 -11.66 -12.96 -4.56
CA PRO A 425 -12.24 -14.25 -4.17
C PRO A 425 -12.89 -14.21 -2.78
N ALA A 426 -12.50 -13.29 -1.90
CA ALA A 426 -13.07 -13.19 -0.56
C ALA A 426 -14.48 -12.60 -0.59
N ARG A 427 -14.75 -11.68 -1.52
CA ARG A 427 -16.06 -11.01 -1.67
C ARG A 427 -16.90 -11.55 -2.82
N GLY A 428 -16.28 -12.26 -3.76
CA GLY A 428 -16.92 -12.71 -5.00
C GLY A 428 -17.19 -11.56 -5.97
N SER A 429 -16.50 -10.43 -5.86
CA SER A 429 -16.71 -9.24 -6.70
C SER A 429 -15.65 -9.13 -7.79
N LEU A 430 -15.99 -8.45 -8.88
CA LEU A 430 -15.07 -8.06 -9.95
C LEU A 430 -14.85 -6.56 -9.88
N HIS A 431 -13.61 -6.13 -9.74
CA HIS A 431 -13.22 -4.73 -9.57
C HIS A 431 -12.48 -4.23 -10.80
N VAL A 432 -12.74 -3.00 -11.23
CA VAL A 432 -11.98 -2.37 -12.30
C VAL A 432 -10.64 -1.83 -11.79
N GLU A 433 -9.60 -1.85 -12.61
CA GLU A 433 -8.26 -1.39 -12.24
C GLU A 433 -8.21 0.14 -12.03
N LEU A 434 -9.19 0.90 -12.53
CA LEU A 434 -9.29 2.34 -12.29
C LEU A 434 -9.40 2.68 -10.80
N SER A 435 -10.23 1.95 -10.06
CA SER A 435 -10.57 2.23 -8.66
C SER A 435 -11.03 0.94 -7.98
N HIS A 436 -10.37 0.54 -6.89
CA HIS A 436 -10.66 -0.76 -6.27
C HIS A 436 -11.99 -0.79 -5.50
N ASP A 437 -12.60 0.35 -5.25
CA ASP A 437 -13.94 0.52 -4.66
C ASP A 437 -15.06 0.56 -5.73
N ARG A 438 -14.73 0.30 -7.01
CA ARG A 438 -15.69 0.15 -8.11
C ARG A 438 -15.83 -1.30 -8.53
N CYS A 439 -17.06 -1.80 -8.41
CA CYS A 439 -17.44 -3.18 -8.70
C CYS A 439 -18.26 -3.26 -9.99
N VAL A 440 -18.13 -4.37 -10.71
CA VAL A 440 -19.12 -4.79 -11.72
C VAL A 440 -20.45 -5.01 -11.00
N ASP A 441 -21.52 -4.41 -11.50
CA ASP A 441 -22.83 -4.38 -10.86
C ASP A 441 -23.93 -4.62 -11.91
N VAL A 442 -24.88 -5.50 -11.59
CA VAL A 442 -26.11 -5.67 -12.39
C VAL A 442 -27.04 -4.49 -12.11
N LYS A 443 -27.19 -3.62 -13.11
CA LYS A 443 -27.89 -2.33 -12.99
C LYS A 443 -29.28 -2.48 -12.39
N GLY A 444 -29.56 -1.70 -11.35
CA GLY A 444 -30.85 -1.71 -10.65
C GLY A 444 -31.12 -2.98 -9.83
N GLY A 445 -30.13 -3.85 -9.65
CA GLY A 445 -30.19 -5.03 -8.77
C GLY A 445 -31.01 -6.21 -9.30
N THR A 446 -31.66 -6.08 -10.46
CA THR A 446 -32.52 -7.13 -11.02
C THR A 446 -31.71 -8.13 -11.82
N ILE A 447 -31.39 -9.28 -11.22
CA ILE A 447 -30.60 -10.34 -11.85
C ILE A 447 -31.47 -11.15 -12.83
N ALA A 448 -31.59 -10.66 -14.07
CA ALA A 448 -32.37 -11.27 -15.15
C ALA A 448 -31.62 -11.21 -16.49
N ALA A 449 -32.01 -12.04 -17.46
CA ALA A 449 -31.47 -11.94 -18.82
C ALA A 449 -31.85 -10.58 -19.45
N GLY A 450 -30.91 -9.97 -20.18
CA GLY A 450 -30.99 -8.62 -20.73
C GLY A 450 -30.68 -7.50 -19.73
N ALA A 451 -30.30 -7.82 -18.48
CA ALA A 451 -29.89 -6.80 -17.52
C ALA A 451 -28.47 -6.31 -17.80
N ASP A 452 -28.30 -5.00 -17.95
CA ASP A 452 -27.01 -4.34 -18.17
C ASP A 452 -26.07 -4.50 -16.96
N LEU A 453 -24.78 -4.61 -17.25
CA LEU A 453 -23.69 -4.55 -16.28
C LEU A 453 -22.99 -3.18 -16.36
N ILE A 454 -22.81 -2.56 -15.20
CA ILE A 454 -22.22 -1.22 -15.04
C ILE A 454 -21.10 -1.27 -14.00
N LEU A 455 -20.34 -0.19 -13.87
CA LEU A 455 -19.57 0.09 -12.67
C LEU A 455 -20.45 0.79 -11.63
N TYR A 456 -20.28 0.39 -10.38
CA TYR A 456 -20.90 1.02 -9.23
C TYR A 456 -20.03 0.88 -7.98
N ASN A 457 -20.19 1.76 -6.99
CA ASN A 457 -19.55 1.65 -5.69
C ASN A 457 -19.77 0.25 -5.12
N CYS A 458 -18.71 -0.38 -4.64
CA CYS A 458 -18.82 -1.68 -4.01
C CYS A 458 -19.65 -1.57 -2.72
N HIS A 459 -20.75 -2.31 -2.64
CA HIS A 459 -21.67 -2.38 -1.49
C HIS A 459 -21.93 -3.81 -1.01
N GLY A 460 -21.44 -4.82 -1.73
CA GLY A 460 -21.52 -6.22 -1.31
C GLY A 460 -22.88 -6.89 -1.53
N GLY A 461 -23.80 -6.22 -2.21
CA GLY A 461 -25.10 -6.76 -2.63
C GLY A 461 -24.96 -7.93 -3.62
N ALA A 462 -26.02 -8.74 -3.74
CA ALA A 462 -26.02 -9.93 -4.59
C ALA A 462 -25.76 -9.62 -6.08
N ASN A 463 -26.17 -8.44 -6.55
CA ASN A 463 -25.94 -7.93 -7.90
C ASN A 463 -24.48 -7.54 -8.20
N GLN A 464 -23.58 -7.59 -7.21
CA GLN A 464 -22.14 -7.38 -7.39
C GLN A 464 -21.31 -8.65 -7.21
N LYS A 465 -21.98 -9.80 -7.03
CA LYS A 465 -21.33 -11.08 -6.75
C LYS A 465 -21.35 -11.95 -8.00
N PHE A 466 -20.18 -12.43 -8.38
CA PHE A 466 -19.93 -13.22 -9.57
C PHE A 466 -19.04 -14.41 -9.25
N THR A 467 -19.33 -15.55 -9.86
CA THR A 467 -18.50 -16.76 -9.82
C THR A 467 -17.98 -17.04 -11.22
N VAL A 468 -16.67 -17.28 -11.32
CA VAL A 468 -16.03 -17.68 -12.57
C VAL A 468 -15.97 -19.21 -12.60
N ASP A 469 -16.63 -19.83 -13.59
CA ASP A 469 -16.65 -21.27 -13.83
C ASP A 469 -16.20 -21.57 -15.27
N GLY A 470 -14.93 -21.97 -15.44
CA GLY A 470 -14.33 -22.15 -16.75
C GLY A 470 -14.36 -20.86 -17.57
N THR A 471 -15.07 -20.88 -18.70
CA THR A 471 -15.26 -19.69 -19.55
C THR A 471 -16.52 -18.90 -19.20
N LYS A 472 -17.28 -19.32 -18.20
CA LYS A 472 -18.55 -18.69 -17.81
C LYS A 472 -18.36 -17.83 -16.57
N ILE A 473 -19.08 -16.72 -16.51
CA ILE A 473 -19.14 -15.87 -15.33
C ILE A 473 -20.60 -15.72 -14.93
N HIS A 474 -20.95 -16.29 -13.80
CA HIS A 474 -22.31 -16.37 -13.29
C HIS A 474 -22.54 -15.30 -12.23
N PRO A 475 -23.67 -14.55 -12.26
CA PRO A 475 -24.08 -13.77 -11.11
C PRO A 475 -24.50 -14.69 -9.96
N ALA A 476 -24.36 -14.22 -8.73
CA ALA A 476 -24.64 -15.01 -7.54
C ALA A 476 -26.08 -15.55 -7.52
N GLY A 477 -26.20 -16.84 -7.21
CA GLY A 477 -27.49 -17.53 -7.11
C GLY A 477 -28.17 -17.85 -8.46
N ARG A 478 -27.53 -17.57 -9.60
CA ARG A 478 -28.12 -17.76 -10.94
C ARG A 478 -27.15 -18.43 -11.91
N ALA A 479 -26.98 -19.74 -11.75
CA ALA A 479 -26.11 -20.56 -12.61
C ALA A 479 -26.62 -20.70 -14.06
N ASP A 480 -27.89 -20.39 -14.32
CA ASP A 480 -28.49 -20.37 -15.65
C ASP A 480 -28.14 -19.12 -16.46
N LEU A 481 -27.67 -18.06 -15.77
CA LEU A 481 -27.27 -16.80 -16.38
C LEU A 481 -25.74 -16.66 -16.42
N CYS A 482 -25.27 -16.00 -17.46
CA CYS A 482 -23.88 -15.73 -17.73
C CYS A 482 -23.70 -14.27 -18.18
N VAL A 483 -22.56 -13.67 -17.82
CA VAL A 483 -22.09 -12.42 -18.45
C VAL A 483 -21.98 -12.64 -19.97
N SER A 484 -22.42 -11.66 -20.74
CA SER A 484 -22.49 -11.68 -22.21
C SER A 484 -22.27 -10.28 -22.78
N PHE A 485 -21.81 -10.17 -24.03
CA PHE A 485 -22.00 -8.94 -24.80
C PHE A 485 -23.35 -8.97 -25.53
N ALA A 486 -24.07 -7.85 -25.53
CA ALA A 486 -25.36 -7.72 -26.22
C ALA A 486 -25.24 -7.94 -27.75
N GLY A 487 -24.09 -7.61 -28.33
CA GLY A 487 -23.79 -7.75 -29.76
C GLY A 487 -22.33 -8.07 -30.05
N THR A 488 -21.99 -8.13 -31.34
CA THR A 488 -20.61 -8.37 -31.83
C THR A 488 -19.89 -7.09 -32.26
N ALA A 489 -20.62 -5.98 -32.41
CA ALA A 489 -20.03 -4.68 -32.74
C ALA A 489 -19.25 -4.13 -31.54
N SER A 490 -18.18 -3.39 -31.80
CA SER A 490 -17.50 -2.62 -30.76
C SER A 490 -18.47 -1.61 -30.13
N GLY A 491 -18.40 -1.43 -28.82
CA GLY A 491 -19.33 -0.63 -28.02
C GLY A 491 -20.60 -1.39 -27.60
N SER A 492 -20.67 -2.70 -27.82
CA SER A 492 -21.81 -3.50 -27.35
C SER A 492 -21.81 -3.56 -25.82
N VAL A 493 -22.97 -3.31 -25.20
CA VAL A 493 -23.12 -3.34 -23.74
C VAL A 493 -22.86 -4.73 -23.19
N LEU A 494 -22.22 -4.80 -22.03
CA LEU A 494 -22.09 -6.00 -21.23
C LEU A 494 -23.41 -6.23 -20.47
N GLU A 495 -23.97 -7.42 -20.58
CA GLU A 495 -25.27 -7.79 -20.02
C GLU A 495 -25.24 -9.19 -19.41
N LEU A 496 -26.32 -9.56 -18.73
CA LEU A 496 -26.61 -10.95 -18.40
C LEU A 496 -27.43 -11.61 -19.52
N ALA A 497 -27.08 -12.84 -19.89
CA ALA A 497 -27.85 -13.66 -20.83
C ALA A 497 -27.95 -15.10 -20.33
N ALA A 498 -28.85 -15.90 -20.91
CA ALA A 498 -28.83 -17.35 -20.68
C ALA A 498 -27.46 -17.93 -21.09
N CYS A 499 -26.88 -18.83 -20.29
CA CYS A 499 -25.55 -19.38 -20.58
C CYS A 499 -25.45 -20.17 -21.91
N SER A 500 -26.58 -20.62 -22.44
CA SER A 500 -26.69 -21.24 -23.77
C SER A 500 -26.67 -20.23 -24.92
N ALA A 501 -26.78 -18.93 -24.64
CA ALA A 501 -26.66 -17.89 -25.65
C ALA A 501 -25.21 -17.75 -26.14
N ALA A 502 -25.05 -17.21 -27.35
CA ALA A 502 -23.74 -16.83 -27.88
C ALA A 502 -23.13 -15.68 -27.06
N ARG A 503 -21.81 -15.50 -27.15
CA ARG A 503 -21.04 -14.38 -26.52
C ARG A 503 -20.95 -14.45 -25.00
N THR A 504 -21.21 -15.62 -24.42
CA THR A 504 -21.16 -15.88 -22.98
C THR A 504 -19.84 -16.49 -22.53
N ASN A 505 -18.85 -16.64 -23.42
CA ASN A 505 -17.53 -17.19 -23.07
C ASN A 505 -16.53 -16.06 -22.85
N PHE A 506 -16.00 -15.97 -21.63
CA PHE A 506 -14.99 -15.01 -21.21
C PHE A 506 -13.78 -15.70 -20.56
N ALA A 507 -12.63 -15.08 -20.71
CA ALA A 507 -11.39 -15.50 -20.06
C ALA A 507 -10.77 -14.31 -19.33
N LEU A 508 -10.28 -14.55 -18.12
CA LEU A 508 -9.41 -13.62 -17.40
C LEU A 508 -7.97 -13.80 -17.90
N THR A 509 -7.56 -12.98 -18.85
CA THR A 509 -6.26 -13.10 -19.53
C THR A 509 -5.21 -12.16 -18.95
N ALA A 510 -3.96 -12.63 -18.85
CA ALA A 510 -2.85 -11.78 -18.43
C ALA A 510 -2.66 -10.59 -19.39
N ARG A 511 -2.34 -9.43 -18.82
CA ARG A 511 -2.15 -8.18 -19.56
C ARG A 511 -0.69 -8.05 -19.98
N ASN A 512 -0.42 -8.18 -21.28
CA ASN A 512 0.93 -8.07 -21.84
C ASN A 512 0.91 -7.06 -23.00
N TYR A 513 0.90 -5.77 -22.66
CA TYR A 513 0.89 -4.67 -23.62
C TYR A 513 2.20 -3.91 -23.52
N ALA A 514 2.93 -3.80 -24.63
CA ALA A 514 4.18 -3.02 -24.67
C ALA A 514 3.90 -1.53 -24.40
N ASN A 515 2.81 -1.01 -24.97
CA ASN A 515 2.35 0.37 -24.83
C ASN A 515 0.86 0.35 -24.46
N PRO A 516 0.51 0.16 -23.18
CA PRO A 516 -0.87 0.26 -22.73
C PRO A 516 -1.39 1.69 -22.91
N VAL A 517 -2.64 1.83 -23.36
CA VAL A 517 -3.29 3.15 -23.53
C VAL A 517 -3.41 3.88 -22.20
N GLY A 518 -3.30 5.21 -22.22
CA GLY A 518 -3.48 6.08 -21.06
C GLY A 518 -2.20 6.27 -20.23
N TYR A 519 -1.04 5.89 -20.80
CA TYR A 519 0.27 6.08 -20.16
C TYR A 519 1.18 7.05 -20.92
N GLY A 520 0.93 7.38 -22.18
CA GLY A 520 1.57 8.48 -22.89
C GLY A 520 0.86 9.82 -22.65
N HIS A 521 1.44 10.89 -23.18
CA HIS A 521 0.77 12.20 -23.22
C HIS A 521 -0.37 12.22 -24.24
N ASP A 522 -0.14 11.69 -25.44
CA ASP A 522 -1.08 11.81 -26.57
C ASP A 522 -2.26 10.83 -26.53
N ASP A 523 -2.15 9.78 -25.71
CA ASP A 523 -3.20 8.80 -25.46
C ASP A 523 -3.79 8.93 -24.04
N TRP A 524 -3.43 10.00 -23.32
CA TRP A 524 -3.98 10.28 -22.01
C TRP A 524 -5.47 10.60 -22.11
N ILE A 525 -6.29 9.72 -21.56
CA ILE A 525 -7.72 9.94 -21.42
C ILE A 525 -7.95 10.43 -20.00
N GLY A 526 -8.08 11.73 -19.84
CA GLY A 526 -8.66 12.30 -18.62
C GLY A 526 -10.08 11.75 -18.45
N SER A 527 -10.47 11.43 -17.21
CA SER A 527 -11.88 11.15 -16.91
C SER A 527 -12.72 12.32 -17.46
N ARG A 528 -13.56 12.05 -18.46
CA ARG A 528 -14.25 13.03 -19.31
C ARG A 528 -13.33 13.92 -20.16
N VAL A 529 -13.32 13.63 -21.46
CA VAL A 529 -13.02 14.61 -22.54
C VAL A 529 -14.34 15.16 -23.14
N TYR A 530 -15.48 14.97 -22.47
CA TYR A 530 -16.79 15.49 -22.91
C TYR A 530 -17.55 16.16 -21.79
#